data_AF-A0A7N2MGZ7-F1
#
_entry.id   AF-A0A7N2MGZ7-F1
#
_cell.length_a   1.000
_cell.length_b   1.000
_cell.length_c   1.000
_cell.angle_alpha   90.00
_cell.angle_beta   90.00
_cell.angle_gamma   90.00
#
_symmetry.space_group_name_H-M   'P 1'
#
loop_
_entity.id
_entity.type
_entity.pdbx_description
1 polymer ?
#
loop_
_entity_poly.entity_id
_entity_poly.type
_entity_poly.pdbx_seq_one_letter_code
_entity_poly.pdbx_strand_id
1 'polypeptide(L)'
;MKKGRQKTLEDEDIPKLHEGDQAEICYYLFMEQMNRQKRSEPTSQTSILQAIILIHWKEMLLSGCFALLYILTQSSGPVILNAFILAYEGKEKFKLMHSGAEIMNYVTVNAYRIGEFPFWFHQTWTTILQLCFALLILFRAVGLATIATLVVIILTVLCNIPLAKLQQKFQSKLIVAHNERLKASSESLVNMKVLKLYAWETHFKKVIENLRKVEYKWLYKVQSRETYKCILFWSTPVLISSATLGACYFLRVPLHANNIFTFVTTFRFVQDPIVSIPDIIGVVIHDKLAFASKFSWEETSLKPTLRNINLVVRPGEKMAICGEVGSGKSTLLAAILGEVPKIQGTIKVCGKISYVSQTAWIQSGTIQENILFGSTMDSDRYREALERCSLVKDLELLPFGDLTVIGERGINLSGGQKQHIQLARALYQDADVFLLDDPFSALDAQTATSIFNEYVIGALSRKTVLLVTHQVDFLPAFNSVLVSSDLSIIDLDVPFSLKFYVSSAINGYSALVVLAVVTWQVLFVAIPFVYVTISLQRYYYASAKELMRINGTTKSLVENHLAESAVGVITIRAFKKEDQFFTKNLDLIDTNASPFFHSSSTNEWLIQWI
;
A
#
# COMPACT_ATOMS: atom_id res chain seq x y z
N MET A 1 -10.27 28.25 7.11
CA MET A 1 -9.41 29.05 6.20
C MET A 1 -8.89 30.34 6.84
N LYS A 2 -9.65 31.44 6.99
CA LYS A 2 -9.12 32.72 7.53
C LYS A 2 -8.30 32.60 8.82
N LYS A 3 -8.78 31.81 9.80
CA LYS A 3 -8.08 31.52 11.06
C LYS A 3 -6.69 30.90 10.84
N GLY A 4 -6.55 29.92 9.94
CA GLY A 4 -5.29 29.24 9.64
C GLY A 4 -4.26 30.06 8.87
N ARG A 5 -4.61 31.28 8.46
CA ARG A 5 -3.65 32.29 7.99
C ARG A 5 -3.15 33.17 9.14
N GLN A 6 -4.00 33.44 10.12
CA GLN A 6 -3.74 34.37 11.21
C GLN A 6 -3.01 33.70 12.39
N LYS A 7 -3.27 32.42 12.61
CA LYS A 7 -2.63 31.62 13.65
C LYS A 7 -2.41 30.18 13.20
N THR A 8 -1.50 29.50 13.88
CA THR A 8 -1.41 28.04 13.88
C THR A 8 -2.76 27.47 14.31
N LEU A 9 -3.30 26.53 13.54
CA LEU A 9 -4.57 25.90 13.87
C LEU A 9 -4.34 24.83 14.96
N GLU A 10 -5.23 24.81 15.94
CA GLU A 10 -5.32 23.76 16.96
C GLU A 10 -6.55 22.88 16.69
N ASP A 11 -6.62 21.69 17.31
CA ASP A 11 -7.73 20.75 17.09
C ASP A 11 -9.10 21.37 17.39
N GLU A 12 -9.15 22.29 18.36
CA GLU A 12 -10.35 23.05 18.74
C GLU A 12 -10.83 24.04 17.66
N ASP A 13 -9.94 24.44 16.74
CA ASP A 13 -10.30 25.37 15.65
C ASP A 13 -11.01 24.68 14.49
N ILE A 14 -11.01 23.35 14.44
CA ILE A 14 -11.62 22.56 13.37
C ILE A 14 -13.08 22.26 13.71
N PRO A 15 -14.05 22.58 12.83
CA PRO A 15 -15.45 22.26 13.07
C PRO A 15 -15.65 20.75 13.20
N LYS A 16 -16.48 20.32 14.16
CA LYS A 16 -16.84 18.90 14.28
C LYS A 16 -17.65 18.43 13.07
N LEU A 17 -17.60 17.13 12.80
CA LEU A 17 -18.46 16.49 11.80
C LEU A 17 -19.93 16.65 12.19
N HIS A 18 -20.79 16.69 11.18
CA HIS A 18 -22.24 16.62 11.38
C HIS A 18 -22.60 15.30 12.08
N GLU A 19 -23.61 15.28 12.94
CA GLU A 19 -23.97 14.11 13.76
C GLU A 19 -24.11 12.84 12.91
N GLY A 20 -24.76 12.92 11.74
CA GLY A 20 -24.92 11.77 10.82
C GLY A 20 -23.62 11.19 10.23
N ASP A 21 -22.52 11.95 10.22
CA ASP A 21 -21.22 11.56 9.65
C ASP A 21 -20.21 11.14 10.73
N GLN A 22 -20.62 11.15 12.00
CA GLN A 22 -19.78 10.72 13.12
C GLN A 22 -19.63 9.20 13.14
N ALA A 23 -18.44 8.73 13.51
CA ALA A 23 -18.05 7.34 13.54
C ALA A 23 -18.99 6.49 14.40
N GLU A 24 -19.51 7.06 15.51
CA GLU A 24 -20.47 6.38 16.38
C GLU A 24 -21.78 6.05 15.66
N ILE A 25 -22.35 7.03 14.95
CA ILE A 25 -23.62 6.87 14.21
C ILE A 25 -23.40 5.97 12.99
N CYS A 26 -22.30 6.13 12.25
CA CYS A 26 -21.95 5.24 11.14
C CYS A 26 -21.73 3.79 11.61
N TYR A 27 -21.08 3.58 12.75
CA TYR A 27 -20.88 2.26 13.35
C TYR A 27 -22.20 1.63 13.78
N TYR A 28 -23.09 2.41 14.42
CA TYR A 28 -24.41 1.95 14.82
C TYR A 28 -25.24 1.46 13.63
N LEU A 29 -25.33 2.28 12.57
CA LEU A 29 -26.03 1.95 11.33
C LEU A 29 -25.43 0.70 10.67
N PHE A 30 -24.10 0.57 10.70
CA PHE A 30 -23.40 -0.60 10.20
C PHE A 30 -23.72 -1.88 10.96
N MET A 31 -23.68 -1.82 12.29
CA MET A 31 -23.99 -2.97 13.14
C MET A 31 -25.46 -3.37 13.07
N GLU A 32 -26.38 -2.41 12.97
CA GLU A 32 -27.79 -2.68 12.77
C GLU A 32 -28.03 -3.46 11.47
N GLN A 33 -27.42 -3.01 10.37
CA GLN A 33 -27.57 -3.64 9.06
C GLN A 33 -26.91 -5.03 9.00
N MET A 34 -25.71 -5.17 9.58
CA MET A 34 -25.04 -6.46 9.72
C MET A 34 -25.87 -7.47 10.52
N ASN A 35 -26.54 -7.01 11.58
CA ASN A 35 -27.43 -7.85 12.39
C ASN A 35 -28.72 -8.23 11.64
N ARG A 36 -29.27 -7.33 10.81
CA ARG A 36 -30.40 -7.64 9.92
C ARG A 36 -30.03 -8.72 8.90
N GLN A 37 -28.84 -8.64 8.28
CA GLN A 37 -28.36 -9.65 7.33
C GLN A 37 -28.12 -11.03 8.00
N LYS A 38 -27.58 -11.06 9.23
CA LYS A 38 -27.43 -12.32 10.00
C LYS A 38 -28.76 -12.98 10.33
N ARG A 39 -29.82 -12.20 10.54
CA ARG A 39 -31.18 -12.72 10.82
C ARG A 39 -31.88 -13.25 9.57
N SER A 40 -31.60 -12.69 8.39
CA SER A 40 -32.22 -13.12 7.14
C SER A 40 -31.60 -14.38 6.55
N GLU A 41 -30.28 -14.60 6.72
CA GLU A 41 -29.59 -15.78 6.18
C GLU A 41 -28.54 -16.32 7.19
N PRO A 42 -28.88 -17.32 8.04
CA PRO A 42 -27.98 -17.82 9.09
C PRO A 42 -26.80 -18.66 8.56
N THR A 43 -26.95 -19.25 7.38
CA THR A 43 -25.97 -20.17 6.76
C THR A 43 -25.12 -19.51 5.68
N SER A 44 -25.51 -18.32 5.20
CA SER A 44 -24.70 -17.57 4.26
C SER A 44 -23.69 -16.73 5.02
N GLN A 45 -22.52 -16.61 4.42
CA GLN A 45 -21.51 -15.71 4.89
C GLN A 45 -22.05 -14.26 4.79
N THR A 46 -22.13 -13.48 5.88
CA THR A 46 -22.53 -12.05 5.77
C THR A 46 -21.46 -11.19 5.10
N SER A 47 -21.85 -10.34 4.14
CA SER A 47 -20.93 -9.49 3.38
C SER A 47 -20.86 -8.07 3.98
N ILE A 48 -19.68 -7.70 4.47
CA ILE A 48 -19.39 -6.34 4.96
C ILE A 48 -19.60 -5.30 3.85
N LEU A 49 -19.18 -5.61 2.62
CA LEU A 49 -19.36 -4.74 1.46
C LEU A 49 -20.86 -4.52 1.16
N GLN A 50 -21.68 -5.56 1.28
CA GLN A 50 -23.12 -5.47 1.07
C GLN A 50 -23.79 -4.61 2.15
N ALA A 51 -23.34 -4.72 3.41
CA ALA A 51 -23.83 -3.86 4.48
C ALA A 51 -23.45 -2.39 4.24
N ILE A 52 -22.19 -2.09 3.91
CA ILE A 52 -21.73 -0.73 3.59
C ILE A 52 -22.52 -0.15 2.41
N ILE A 53 -22.69 -0.92 1.32
CA ILE A 53 -23.46 -0.50 0.15
C ILE A 53 -24.92 -0.22 0.54
N LEU A 54 -25.55 -1.04 1.39
CA LEU A 54 -26.95 -0.87 1.80
C LEU A 54 -27.16 0.32 2.75
N ILE A 55 -26.16 0.68 3.55
CA ILE A 55 -26.23 1.84 4.45
C ILE A 55 -26.11 3.11 3.64
N HIS A 56 -25.08 3.17 2.81
CA HIS A 56 -24.76 4.35 2.01
C HIS A 56 -25.40 4.33 0.63
N TRP A 57 -26.39 3.47 0.37
CA TRP A 57 -26.93 3.30 -0.98
C TRP A 57 -27.58 4.59 -1.50
N LYS A 58 -28.17 5.39 -0.60
CA LYS A 58 -28.81 6.66 -0.94
C LYS A 58 -27.76 7.72 -1.26
N GLU A 59 -26.66 7.75 -0.54
CA GLU A 59 -25.52 8.64 -0.73
C GLU A 59 -24.68 8.20 -1.93
N MET A 60 -24.55 6.91 -2.21
CA MET A 60 -23.99 6.35 -3.45
C MET A 60 -24.89 6.60 -4.65
N LEU A 61 -26.22 6.60 -4.45
CA LEU A 61 -27.18 6.98 -5.48
C LEU A 61 -27.19 8.51 -5.67
N LEU A 62 -27.00 9.30 -4.62
CA LEU A 62 -26.95 10.77 -4.65
C LEU A 62 -25.60 11.29 -5.19
N SER A 63 -24.48 10.73 -4.78
CA SER A 63 -23.14 10.97 -5.36
C SER A 63 -23.05 10.36 -6.74
N GLY A 64 -23.69 9.22 -6.99
CA GLY A 64 -23.99 8.69 -8.31
C GLY A 64 -24.81 9.70 -9.11
N CYS A 65 -25.79 10.38 -8.51
CA CYS A 65 -26.56 11.47 -9.11
C CYS A 65 -25.76 12.77 -9.27
N PHE A 66 -24.75 13.07 -8.46
CA PHE A 66 -23.86 14.23 -8.58
C PHE A 66 -22.74 14.00 -9.59
N ALA A 67 -22.17 12.80 -9.64
CA ALA A 67 -21.28 12.31 -10.69
C ALA A 67 -22.06 12.19 -12.00
N LEU A 68 -23.30 11.69 -11.96
CA LEU A 68 -24.25 11.74 -13.05
C LEU A 68 -24.66 13.19 -13.35
N LEU A 69 -24.83 14.12 -12.41
CA LEU A 69 -25.14 15.54 -12.65
C LEU A 69 -23.94 16.32 -13.17
N TYR A 70 -22.72 15.94 -12.83
CA TYR A 70 -21.44 16.47 -13.33
C TYR A 70 -21.20 15.97 -14.75
N ILE A 71 -21.42 14.67 -14.97
CA ILE A 71 -21.43 14.06 -16.29
C ILE A 71 -22.60 14.60 -17.10
N LEU A 72 -23.80 14.78 -16.54
CA LEU A 72 -24.96 15.40 -17.18
C LEU A 72 -24.73 16.91 -17.34
N THR A 73 -24.03 17.66 -16.50
CA THR A 73 -23.68 19.07 -16.83
C THR A 73 -22.65 19.14 -17.96
N GLN A 74 -21.87 18.07 -18.16
CA GLN A 74 -21.06 17.83 -19.36
C GLN A 74 -21.83 17.14 -20.53
N SER A 75 -23.01 16.53 -20.32
CA SER A 75 -23.73 15.68 -21.30
C SER A 75 -25.27 15.85 -21.39
N SER A 76 -25.84 16.91 -20.80
CA SER A 76 -27.22 17.41 -20.89
C SER A 76 -27.30 18.56 -21.90
N GLY A 77 -26.81 18.27 -23.10
CA GLY A 77 -27.53 18.69 -24.29
C GLY A 77 -28.80 17.85 -24.50
N PRO A 78 -28.84 16.54 -24.17
CA PRO A 78 -30.11 15.79 -24.27
C PRO A 78 -30.21 14.59 -23.29
N VAL A 79 -30.40 14.94 -22.04
CA VAL A 79 -31.08 14.26 -20.93
C VAL A 79 -31.99 13.07 -21.30
N ILE A 80 -31.71 11.94 -20.63
CA ILE A 80 -32.67 11.20 -19.77
C ILE A 80 -34.13 11.23 -20.24
N LEU A 81 -34.61 10.14 -20.83
CA LEU A 81 -35.97 9.69 -20.52
C LEU A 81 -36.20 8.21 -20.77
N ASN A 82 -35.40 7.55 -21.60
CA ASN A 82 -35.63 6.13 -21.81
C ASN A 82 -34.60 5.32 -21.03
N ALA A 83 -34.63 5.40 -19.70
CA ALA A 83 -35.43 4.38 -19.00
C ALA A 83 -35.00 2.99 -19.52
N PHE A 84 -33.86 2.47 -19.10
CA PHE A 84 -33.70 1.91 -17.75
C PHE A 84 -34.62 0.70 -17.48
N ILE A 85 -35.31 0.14 -18.48
CA ILE A 85 -36.20 -1.00 -18.21
C ILE A 85 -35.48 -2.35 -18.27
N LEU A 86 -34.48 -2.56 -19.12
CA LEU A 86 -34.09 -3.92 -19.43
C LEU A 86 -32.58 -4.01 -19.58
N ALA A 87 -31.87 -4.91 -18.94
CA ALA A 87 -32.25 -6.03 -18.12
C ALA A 87 -30.91 -6.71 -17.82
N TYR A 88 -30.83 -7.36 -16.66
CA TYR A 88 -29.90 -8.45 -16.38
C TYR A 88 -28.47 -8.06 -15.95
N GLU A 89 -28.13 -8.17 -14.66
CA GLU A 89 -27.80 -9.42 -13.92
C GLU A 89 -26.47 -10.04 -14.43
N GLY A 90 -25.45 -10.43 -13.66
CA GLY A 90 -25.23 -10.84 -12.25
C GLY A 90 -24.10 -11.91 -12.33
N LYS A 91 -23.08 -12.04 -11.44
CA LYS A 91 -23.07 -12.78 -10.15
C LYS A 91 -21.59 -12.99 -9.68
N GLU A 92 -21.26 -12.71 -8.39
CA GLU A 92 -20.81 -13.60 -7.27
C GLU A 92 -19.32 -14.11 -7.26
N LYS A 93 -18.53 -14.34 -6.16
CA LYS A 93 -18.73 -14.55 -4.69
C LYS A 93 -17.38 -14.52 -3.85
N PHE A 94 -17.40 -13.95 -2.61
CA PHE A 94 -16.84 -14.30 -1.24
C PHE A 94 -15.42 -14.90 -0.93
N LYS A 95 -14.69 -14.77 0.23
CA LYS A 95 -14.77 -14.08 1.58
C LYS A 95 -13.39 -13.93 2.32
N LEU A 96 -13.35 -12.97 3.26
CA LEU A 96 -12.39 -12.62 4.34
C LEU A 96 -11.99 -13.69 5.40
N MET A 97 -10.79 -13.54 6.01
CA MET A 97 -10.56 -13.11 7.42
C MET A 97 -9.07 -12.87 7.75
N HIS A 98 -8.71 -11.82 8.53
CA HIS A 98 -7.30 -11.48 8.89
C HIS A 98 -7.08 -10.65 10.18
N SER A 99 -5.83 -10.63 10.65
CA SER A 99 -5.30 -10.47 12.03
C SER A 99 -4.89 -9.03 12.44
N GLY A 100 -4.58 -8.80 13.72
CA GLY A 100 -4.42 -7.48 14.38
C GLY A 100 -3.39 -6.49 13.81
N ALA A 101 -2.35 -6.95 13.10
CA ALA A 101 -1.43 -6.05 12.36
C ALA A 101 -1.98 -5.67 10.97
N GLU A 102 -2.82 -6.54 10.39
CA GLU A 102 -3.60 -6.24 9.20
C GLU A 102 -4.74 -5.29 9.52
N ILE A 103 -5.31 -5.26 10.73
CA ILE A 103 -6.27 -4.22 11.16
C ILE A 103 -5.66 -2.83 11.00
N MET A 104 -4.38 -2.64 11.36
CA MET A 104 -3.69 -1.36 11.20
C MET A 104 -3.53 -0.96 9.72
N ASN A 105 -3.10 -1.90 8.87
CA ASN A 105 -2.96 -1.69 7.42
C ASN A 105 -4.34 -1.57 6.71
N TYR A 106 -5.37 -2.25 7.23
CA TYR A 106 -6.76 -2.16 6.80
C TYR A 106 -7.34 -0.78 7.08
N VAL A 107 -7.11 -0.25 8.29
CA VAL A 107 -7.62 1.06 8.72
C VAL A 107 -6.86 2.22 8.05
N THR A 108 -5.57 2.07 7.74
CA THR A 108 -4.74 3.18 7.23
C THR A 108 -4.56 3.21 5.72
N VAL A 109 -4.44 2.05 5.06
CA VAL A 109 -4.18 1.94 3.61
C VAL A 109 -5.41 1.42 2.86
N ASN A 110 -6.16 0.46 3.41
CA ASN A 110 -7.38 -0.05 2.75
C ASN A 110 -8.60 0.83 2.98
N ALA A 111 -8.80 1.48 4.14
CA ALA A 111 -9.91 2.42 4.33
C ALA A 111 -9.80 3.62 3.37
N TYR A 112 -8.57 4.08 3.12
CA TYR A 112 -8.29 5.10 2.11
C TYR A 112 -8.62 4.61 0.69
N ARG A 113 -8.17 3.40 0.31
CA ARG A 113 -8.49 2.80 -1.00
C ARG A 113 -9.97 2.42 -1.17
N ILE A 114 -10.66 2.03 -0.10
CA ILE A 114 -12.10 1.77 -0.07
C ILE A 114 -12.86 3.11 -0.18
N GLY A 115 -12.33 4.19 0.38
CA GLY A 115 -12.82 5.55 0.15
C GLY A 115 -12.68 6.01 -1.31
N GLU A 116 -11.64 5.55 -2.02
CA GLU A 116 -11.46 5.79 -3.46
C GLU A 116 -12.23 4.81 -4.37
N PHE A 117 -12.72 3.69 -3.83
CA PHE A 117 -13.44 2.68 -4.61
C PHE A 117 -14.65 3.25 -5.37
N PRO A 118 -15.52 4.10 -4.77
CA PRO A 118 -16.60 4.74 -5.51
C PRO A 118 -16.11 5.48 -6.76
N PHE A 119 -15.00 6.22 -6.66
CA PHE A 119 -14.41 6.94 -7.80
C PHE A 119 -14.01 5.99 -8.94
N TRP A 120 -13.25 4.93 -8.65
CA TRP A 120 -12.80 3.96 -9.66
C TRP A 120 -13.93 3.09 -10.22
N PHE A 121 -14.92 2.75 -9.37
CA PHE A 121 -16.14 2.08 -9.78
C PHE A 121 -16.92 2.94 -10.78
N HIS A 122 -17.08 4.23 -10.47
CA HIS A 122 -17.71 5.18 -11.38
C HIS A 122 -16.91 5.38 -12.67
N GLN A 123 -15.58 5.40 -12.61
CA GLN A 123 -14.72 5.53 -13.78
C GLN A 123 -14.88 4.38 -14.80
N THR A 124 -15.14 3.17 -14.33
CA THR A 124 -15.18 1.98 -15.19
C THR A 124 -16.39 1.98 -16.14
N TRP A 125 -17.59 2.18 -15.61
CA TRP A 125 -18.80 2.21 -16.44
C TRP A 125 -18.93 3.52 -17.23
N THR A 126 -18.44 4.64 -16.70
CA THR A 126 -18.44 5.93 -17.41
C THR A 126 -17.54 5.89 -18.65
N THR A 127 -16.39 5.21 -18.58
CA THR A 127 -15.48 5.04 -19.73
C THR A 127 -16.12 4.27 -20.89
N ILE A 128 -16.88 3.20 -20.59
CA ILE A 128 -17.59 2.41 -21.61
C ILE A 128 -18.71 3.24 -22.25
N LEU A 129 -19.47 3.97 -21.44
CA LEU A 129 -20.51 4.86 -21.94
C LEU A 129 -19.95 6.03 -22.75
N GLN A 130 -18.83 6.62 -22.33
CA GLN A 130 -18.14 7.70 -23.02
C GLN A 130 -17.71 7.27 -24.43
N LEU A 131 -17.20 6.04 -24.59
CA LEU A 131 -16.86 5.47 -25.90
C LEU A 131 -18.11 5.25 -26.78
N CYS A 132 -19.20 4.75 -26.22
CA CYS A 132 -20.46 4.55 -26.95
C CYS A 132 -21.09 5.88 -27.40
N PHE A 133 -21.15 6.88 -26.51
CA PHE A 133 -21.67 8.21 -26.85
C PHE A 133 -20.79 8.91 -27.87
N ALA A 134 -19.47 8.82 -27.72
CA ALA A 134 -18.55 9.37 -28.70
C ALA A 134 -18.74 8.75 -30.09
N LEU A 135 -18.86 7.41 -30.18
CA LEU A 135 -19.13 6.74 -31.45
C LEU A 135 -20.48 7.16 -32.06
N LEU A 136 -21.50 7.35 -31.23
CA LEU A 136 -22.82 7.80 -31.69
C LEU A 136 -22.80 9.26 -32.18
N ILE A 137 -22.11 10.16 -31.46
CA ILE A 137 -21.91 11.55 -31.86
C ILE A 137 -21.10 11.62 -33.16
N LEU A 138 -20.05 10.80 -33.29
CA LEU A 138 -19.25 10.72 -34.51
C LEU A 138 -20.06 10.22 -35.70
N PHE A 139 -20.89 9.19 -35.51
CA PHE A 139 -21.74 8.68 -36.57
C PHE A 139 -22.79 9.69 -37.01
N ARG A 140 -23.35 10.48 -36.09
CA ARG A 140 -24.28 11.58 -36.43
C ARG A 140 -23.58 12.77 -37.09
N ALA A 141 -22.35 13.09 -36.68
CA ALA A 141 -21.61 14.23 -37.22
C ALA A 141 -21.02 13.95 -38.61
N VAL A 142 -20.63 12.69 -38.89
CA VAL A 142 -19.81 12.36 -40.06
C VAL A 142 -20.28 11.13 -40.85
N GLY A 143 -21.32 10.43 -40.41
CA GLY A 143 -21.93 9.30 -41.12
C GLY A 143 -20.96 8.13 -41.32
N LEU A 144 -20.91 7.60 -42.55
CA LEU A 144 -20.07 6.44 -42.89
C LEU A 144 -18.56 6.69 -42.71
N ALA A 145 -18.12 7.95 -42.65
CA ALA A 145 -16.71 8.29 -42.40
C ALA A 145 -16.23 7.87 -40.99
N THR A 146 -17.14 7.59 -40.05
CA THR A 146 -16.82 7.04 -38.72
C THR A 146 -16.13 5.67 -38.79
N ILE A 147 -16.31 4.93 -39.89
CA ILE A 147 -15.59 3.66 -40.11
C ILE A 147 -14.08 3.90 -40.21
N ALA A 148 -13.65 4.99 -40.86
CA ALA A 148 -12.23 5.35 -40.94
C ALA A 148 -11.66 5.66 -39.55
N THR A 149 -12.44 6.31 -38.69
CA THR A 149 -12.10 6.55 -37.28
C THR A 149 -11.91 5.23 -36.53
N LEU A 150 -12.87 4.31 -36.63
CA LEU A 150 -12.83 2.99 -35.97
C LEU A 150 -11.60 2.18 -36.39
N VAL A 151 -11.24 2.20 -37.67
CA VAL A 151 -10.04 1.53 -38.19
C VAL A 151 -8.77 2.07 -37.53
N VAL A 152 -8.62 3.40 -37.44
CA VAL A 152 -7.45 4.02 -36.78
C VAL A 152 -7.40 3.67 -35.29
N ILE A 153 -8.55 3.64 -34.61
CA ILE A 153 -8.64 3.24 -33.20
C ILE A 153 -8.20 1.79 -33.00
N ILE A 154 -8.74 0.86 -33.79
CA ILE A 154 -8.41 -0.57 -33.71
C ILE A 154 -6.92 -0.78 -33.98
N LEU A 155 -6.36 -0.13 -35.01
CA LEU A 155 -4.92 -0.20 -35.31
C LEU A 155 -4.06 0.33 -34.16
N THR A 156 -4.47 1.45 -33.54
CA THR A 156 -3.75 2.06 -32.41
C THR A 156 -3.75 1.15 -31.18
N VAL A 157 -4.88 0.47 -30.90
CA VAL A 157 -4.98 -0.51 -29.80
C VAL A 157 -4.13 -1.75 -30.09
N LEU A 158 -4.22 -2.33 -31.30
CA LEU A 158 -3.47 -3.53 -31.69
C LEU A 158 -1.95 -3.30 -31.64
N CYS A 159 -1.47 -2.16 -32.13
CA CYS A 159 -0.05 -1.79 -32.09
C CYS A 159 0.50 -1.66 -30.64
N ASN A 160 -0.36 -1.41 -29.65
CA ASN A 160 0.05 -1.22 -28.27
C ASN A 160 0.09 -2.50 -27.42
N ILE A 161 -0.61 -3.58 -27.81
CA ILE A 161 -0.64 -4.86 -27.11
C ILE A 161 0.77 -5.48 -26.90
N PRO A 162 1.63 -5.65 -27.93
CA PRO A 162 2.97 -6.24 -27.72
C PRO A 162 3.85 -5.36 -26.82
N LEU A 163 3.58 -4.06 -26.86
CA LEU A 163 4.34 -3.03 -26.19
C LEU A 163 3.94 -2.93 -24.71
N ALA A 164 2.73 -3.36 -24.35
CA ALA A 164 2.30 -3.60 -22.96
C ALA A 164 3.02 -4.81 -22.32
N LYS A 165 3.21 -5.90 -23.07
CA LYS A 165 3.99 -7.07 -22.59
C LYS A 165 5.45 -6.73 -22.33
N LEU A 166 6.04 -5.91 -23.21
CA LEU A 166 7.41 -5.45 -23.07
C LEU A 166 7.59 -4.53 -21.84
N GLN A 167 6.58 -3.71 -21.53
CA GLN A 167 6.58 -2.83 -20.37
C GLN A 167 6.73 -3.62 -19.06
N GLN A 168 5.93 -4.67 -18.86
CA GLN A 168 6.04 -5.51 -17.66
C GLN A 168 7.42 -6.18 -17.54
N LYS A 169 7.99 -6.66 -18.65
CA LYS A 169 9.34 -7.23 -18.68
C LYS A 169 10.41 -6.23 -18.26
N PHE A 170 10.30 -4.97 -18.70
CA PHE A 170 11.25 -3.92 -18.32
C PHE A 170 11.07 -3.48 -16.86
N GLN A 171 9.83 -3.35 -16.39
CA GLN A 171 9.52 -3.07 -14.99
C GLN A 171 10.09 -4.14 -14.05
N SER A 172 9.91 -5.42 -14.38
CA SER A 172 10.50 -6.52 -13.61
C SER A 172 12.03 -6.44 -13.55
N LYS A 173 12.70 -6.16 -14.67
CA LYS A 173 14.17 -6.04 -14.70
C LYS A 173 14.69 -4.79 -13.98
N LEU A 174 13.94 -3.69 -14.02
CA LEU A 174 14.24 -2.49 -13.25
C LEU A 174 14.22 -2.78 -11.75
N ILE A 175 13.19 -3.48 -11.27
CA ILE A 175 13.05 -3.86 -9.86
C ILE A 175 14.24 -4.72 -9.42
N VAL A 176 14.64 -5.72 -10.20
CA VAL A 176 15.81 -6.56 -9.87
C VAL A 176 17.10 -5.73 -9.76
N ALA A 177 17.38 -4.88 -10.74
CA ALA A 177 18.58 -4.04 -10.74
C ALA A 177 18.59 -3.01 -9.60
N HIS A 178 17.43 -2.45 -9.27
CA HIS A 178 17.26 -1.53 -8.16
C HIS A 178 17.54 -2.21 -6.82
N ASN A 179 17.01 -3.43 -6.61
CA ASN A 179 17.24 -4.22 -5.40
C ASN A 179 18.72 -4.56 -5.22
N GLU A 180 19.43 -4.96 -6.28
CA GLU A 180 20.88 -5.21 -6.21
C GLU A 180 21.67 -3.97 -5.77
N ARG A 181 21.34 -2.79 -6.31
CA ARG A 181 21.98 -1.53 -5.91
C ARG A 181 21.67 -1.16 -4.45
N LEU A 182 20.41 -1.26 -4.03
CA LEU A 182 20.01 -0.96 -2.66
C LEU A 182 20.71 -1.88 -1.66
N LYS A 183 20.77 -3.18 -1.96
CA LYS A 183 21.52 -4.16 -1.16
C LYS A 183 22.97 -3.75 -0.99
N ALA A 184 23.70 -3.50 -2.09
CA ALA A 184 25.09 -3.08 -2.04
C ALA A 184 25.31 -1.75 -1.30
N SER A 185 24.36 -0.81 -1.42
CA SER A 185 24.42 0.49 -0.73
C SER A 185 24.22 0.34 0.78
N SER A 186 23.24 -0.47 1.19
CA SER A 186 22.95 -0.76 2.60
C SER A 186 24.10 -1.51 3.27
N GLU A 187 24.62 -2.57 2.63
CA GLU A 187 25.80 -3.31 3.10
C GLU A 187 27.03 -2.40 3.27
N SER A 188 27.21 -1.43 2.38
CA SER A 188 28.29 -0.44 2.48
C SER A 188 28.10 0.57 3.61
N LEU A 189 26.87 0.99 3.88
CA LEU A 189 26.56 1.95 4.95
C LEU A 189 26.71 1.32 6.33
N VAL A 190 26.22 0.09 6.51
CA VAL A 190 26.37 -0.63 7.78
C VAL A 190 27.84 -0.86 8.10
N ASN A 191 28.64 -1.24 7.10
CA ASN A 191 30.06 -1.55 7.27
C ASN A 191 30.99 -0.34 7.04
N MET A 192 30.47 0.89 7.07
CA MET A 192 31.21 2.09 6.69
C MET A 192 32.53 2.27 7.45
N LYS A 193 32.56 1.92 8.74
CA LYS A 193 33.78 2.01 9.56
C LYS A 193 34.89 1.08 9.05
N VAL A 194 34.55 -0.15 8.67
CA VAL A 194 35.48 -1.14 8.12
C VAL A 194 35.98 -0.69 6.75
N LEU A 195 35.07 -0.22 5.90
CA LEU A 195 35.40 0.33 4.58
C LEU A 195 36.41 1.47 4.68
N LYS A 196 36.25 2.37 5.66
CA LYS A 196 37.21 3.45 5.92
C LYS A 196 38.56 2.94 6.44
N LEU A 197 38.54 1.94 7.31
CA LEU A 197 39.76 1.37 7.90
C LEU A 197 40.66 0.70 6.84
N TYR A 198 40.06 0.12 5.79
CA TYR A 198 40.77 -0.47 4.66
C TYR A 198 40.89 0.45 3.43
N ALA A 199 40.42 1.70 3.50
CA ALA A 199 40.35 2.64 2.37
C ALA A 199 39.63 2.07 1.12
N TRP A 200 38.61 1.24 1.34
CA TRP A 200 37.82 0.58 0.31
C TRP A 200 36.61 1.39 -0.16
N GLU A 201 36.43 2.62 0.32
CA GLU A 201 35.24 3.41 -0.01
C GLU A 201 35.16 3.67 -1.52
N THR A 202 36.32 3.89 -2.16
CA THR A 202 36.40 4.10 -3.62
C THR A 202 36.04 2.86 -4.42
N HIS A 203 36.43 1.66 -3.94
CA HIS A 203 36.10 0.40 -4.59
C HIS A 203 34.59 0.13 -4.52
N PHE A 204 33.99 0.22 -3.33
CA PHE A 204 32.56 -0.02 -3.14
C PHE A 204 31.70 1.07 -3.79
N LYS A 205 32.15 2.33 -3.80
CA LYS A 205 31.53 3.38 -4.61
C LYS A 205 31.46 2.98 -6.08
N LYS A 206 32.55 2.43 -6.64
CA LYS A 206 32.59 1.98 -8.05
C LYS A 206 31.67 0.79 -8.31
N VAL A 207 31.52 -0.12 -7.35
CA VAL A 207 30.55 -1.23 -7.42
C VAL A 207 29.12 -0.69 -7.46
N ILE A 208 28.77 0.24 -6.57
CA ILE A 208 27.44 0.87 -6.54
C ILE A 208 27.18 1.67 -7.81
N GLU A 209 28.17 2.39 -8.34
CA GLU A 209 28.06 3.12 -9.61
C GLU A 209 27.82 2.17 -10.81
N ASN A 210 28.45 0.99 -10.81
CA ASN A 210 28.21 -0.01 -11.85
C ASN A 210 26.78 -0.59 -11.77
N LEU A 211 26.29 -0.90 -10.57
CA LEU A 211 24.90 -1.32 -10.36
C LEU A 211 23.91 -0.22 -10.76
N ARG A 212 24.24 1.05 -10.46
CA ARG A 212 23.46 2.22 -10.89
C ARG A 212 23.37 2.34 -12.41
N LYS A 213 24.43 2.02 -13.15
CA LYS A 213 24.38 2.00 -14.64
C LYS A 213 23.43 0.92 -15.16
N VAL A 214 23.37 -0.24 -14.52
CA VAL A 214 22.43 -1.32 -14.87
C VAL A 214 21.00 -0.90 -14.58
N GLU A 215 20.75 -0.33 -13.40
CA GLU A 215 19.46 0.24 -13.01
C GLU A 215 19.02 1.31 -14.00
N TYR A 216 19.90 2.28 -14.30
CA TYR A 216 19.64 3.35 -15.26
C TYR A 216 19.28 2.83 -16.66
N LYS A 217 19.96 1.78 -17.14
CA LYS A 217 19.65 1.15 -18.43
C LYS A 217 18.21 0.62 -18.49
N TRP A 218 17.71 0.02 -17.40
CA TRP A 218 16.35 -0.48 -17.34
C TRP A 218 15.34 0.63 -17.09
N LEU A 219 15.69 1.61 -16.24
CA LEU A 219 14.89 2.80 -15.99
C LEU A 219 14.66 3.58 -17.28
N TYR A 220 15.71 3.78 -18.08
CA TYR A 220 15.63 4.40 -19.39
C TYR A 220 14.66 3.66 -20.32
N LYS A 221 14.70 2.33 -20.35
CA LYS A 221 13.78 1.53 -21.17
C LYS A 221 12.33 1.66 -20.70
N VAL A 222 12.08 1.63 -19.40
CA VAL A 222 10.75 1.88 -18.82
C VAL A 222 10.26 3.30 -19.15
N GLN A 223 11.10 4.31 -18.99
CA GLN A 223 10.72 5.69 -19.26
C GLN A 223 10.54 5.96 -20.75
N SER A 224 11.36 5.37 -21.63
CA SER A 224 11.19 5.50 -23.09
C SER A 224 9.83 4.97 -23.55
N ARG A 225 9.30 3.96 -22.87
CA ARG A 225 7.95 3.43 -23.12
C ARG A 225 6.87 4.40 -22.66
N GLU A 226 7.04 5.03 -21.51
CA GLU A 226 6.15 6.08 -21.03
C GLU A 226 6.16 7.33 -21.91
N THR A 227 7.32 7.67 -22.50
CA THR A 227 7.44 8.70 -23.53
C THR A 227 6.68 8.29 -24.80
N TYR A 228 6.82 7.04 -25.26
CA TYR A 228 6.07 6.55 -26.41
C TYR A 228 4.55 6.59 -26.19
N LYS A 229 4.07 6.22 -24.99
CA LYS A 229 2.64 6.35 -24.63
C LYS A 229 2.17 7.80 -24.72
N CYS A 230 2.99 8.74 -24.24
CA CYS A 230 2.71 10.18 -24.34
C CYS A 230 2.65 10.65 -25.81
N ILE A 231 3.59 10.22 -26.65
CA ILE A 231 3.60 10.55 -28.09
C ILE A 231 2.33 10.02 -28.75
N LEU A 232 1.98 8.75 -28.52
CA LEU A 232 0.75 8.18 -29.05
C LEU A 232 -0.49 8.90 -28.56
N PHE A 233 -0.53 9.26 -27.28
CA PHE A 233 -1.62 10.05 -26.71
C PHE A 233 -1.81 11.30 -27.56
N TRP A 234 -0.79 12.16 -27.67
CA TRP A 234 -0.91 13.42 -28.42
C TRP A 234 -1.10 13.27 -29.94
N SER A 235 -0.60 12.20 -30.56
CA SER A 235 -0.73 11.99 -32.01
C SER A 235 -2.06 11.36 -32.42
N THR A 236 -2.69 10.57 -31.55
CA THR A 236 -3.90 9.79 -31.87
C THR A 236 -5.06 10.67 -32.37
N PRO A 237 -5.42 11.80 -31.72
CA PRO A 237 -6.49 12.68 -32.20
C PRO A 237 -6.19 13.28 -33.58
N VAL A 238 -4.91 13.56 -33.88
CA VAL A 238 -4.49 14.11 -35.17
C VAL A 238 -4.64 13.07 -36.28
N LEU A 239 -4.20 11.83 -36.03
CA LEU A 239 -4.34 10.72 -36.97
C LEU A 239 -5.81 10.40 -37.24
N ILE A 240 -6.61 10.34 -36.18
CA ILE A 240 -8.06 10.10 -36.27
C ILE A 240 -8.74 11.24 -37.04
N SER A 241 -8.40 12.50 -36.76
CA SER A 241 -8.96 13.66 -37.45
C SER A 241 -8.62 13.67 -38.95
N SER A 242 -7.36 13.35 -39.29
CA SER A 242 -6.89 13.31 -40.67
C SER A 242 -7.57 12.21 -41.48
N ALA A 243 -7.67 10.99 -40.92
CA ALA A 243 -8.34 9.87 -41.56
C ALA A 243 -9.84 10.13 -41.76
N THR A 244 -10.49 10.73 -40.75
CA THR A 244 -11.92 11.06 -40.81
C THR A 244 -12.19 12.14 -41.85
N LEU A 245 -11.43 13.24 -41.85
CA LEU A 245 -11.54 14.31 -42.86
C LEU A 245 -11.26 13.80 -44.28
N GLY A 246 -10.27 12.93 -44.46
CA GLY A 246 -9.99 12.27 -45.73
C GLY A 246 -11.17 11.42 -46.21
N ALA A 247 -11.77 10.63 -45.31
CA ALA A 247 -12.96 9.84 -45.63
C ALA A 247 -14.17 10.72 -46.00
N CYS A 248 -14.37 11.86 -45.32
CA CYS A 248 -15.41 12.82 -45.67
C CYS A 248 -15.25 13.36 -47.09
N TYR A 249 -14.00 13.65 -47.49
CA TYR A 249 -13.70 14.13 -48.83
C TYR A 249 -14.08 13.11 -49.91
N PHE A 250 -13.68 11.84 -49.73
CA PHE A 250 -13.98 10.78 -50.71
C PHE A 250 -15.46 10.38 -50.73
N LEU A 251 -16.12 10.37 -49.57
CA LEU A 251 -17.55 10.05 -49.44
C LEU A 251 -18.46 11.25 -49.78
N ARG A 252 -17.89 12.42 -50.12
CA ARG A 252 -18.58 13.67 -50.41
C ARG A 252 -19.56 14.09 -49.29
N VAL A 253 -19.16 13.90 -48.04
CA VAL A 253 -19.94 14.33 -46.87
C VAL A 253 -19.75 15.84 -46.69
N PRO A 254 -20.82 16.64 -46.57
CA PRO A 254 -20.72 18.09 -46.40
C PRO A 254 -20.05 18.45 -45.05
N LEU A 255 -18.92 19.15 -45.13
CA LEU A 255 -18.13 19.57 -43.97
C LEU A 255 -18.53 20.98 -43.54
N HIS A 256 -19.32 21.09 -42.48
CA HIS A 256 -19.66 22.34 -41.82
C HIS A 256 -18.82 22.54 -40.56
N ALA A 257 -18.55 23.80 -40.18
CA ALA A 257 -17.72 24.13 -39.03
C ALA A 257 -18.25 23.53 -37.71
N ASN A 258 -19.57 23.44 -37.53
CA ASN A 258 -20.19 22.80 -36.38
C ASN A 258 -19.88 21.29 -36.31
N ASN A 259 -19.94 20.59 -37.45
CA ASN A 259 -19.65 19.16 -37.53
C ASN A 259 -18.17 18.89 -37.27
N ILE A 260 -17.27 19.72 -37.83
CA ILE A 260 -15.82 19.64 -37.61
C ILE A 260 -15.46 19.81 -36.14
N PHE A 261 -15.97 20.86 -35.51
CA PHE A 261 -15.73 21.11 -34.11
C PHE A 261 -16.25 19.95 -33.24
N THR A 262 -17.45 19.43 -33.56
CA THR A 262 -18.09 18.33 -32.82
C THR A 262 -17.27 17.04 -32.87
N PHE A 263 -16.74 16.63 -34.02
CA PHE A 263 -15.94 15.39 -34.07
C PHE A 263 -14.52 15.56 -33.52
N VAL A 264 -13.89 16.73 -33.69
CA VAL A 264 -12.53 16.99 -33.13
C VAL A 264 -12.56 17.01 -31.61
N THR A 265 -13.60 17.60 -30.99
CA THR A 265 -13.78 17.55 -29.54
C THR A 265 -14.09 16.14 -29.06
N THR A 266 -14.94 15.42 -29.78
CA THR A 266 -15.25 14.01 -29.49
C THR A 266 -14.01 13.12 -29.52
N PHE A 267 -13.07 13.33 -30.45
CA PHE A 267 -11.81 12.55 -30.48
C PHE A 267 -10.92 12.76 -29.26
N ARG A 268 -10.87 13.98 -28.72
CA ARG A 268 -10.12 14.27 -27.48
C ARG A 268 -10.72 13.54 -26.29
N PHE A 269 -12.03 13.40 -26.23
CA PHE A 269 -12.70 12.64 -25.17
C PHE A 269 -12.47 11.12 -25.26
N VAL A 270 -12.24 10.56 -26.45
CA VAL A 270 -12.01 9.11 -26.65
C VAL A 270 -10.52 8.73 -26.43
N GLN A 271 -9.63 9.72 -26.38
CA GLN A 271 -8.18 9.56 -26.36
C GLN A 271 -7.65 8.84 -25.10
N ASP A 272 -8.09 9.24 -23.91
CA ASP A 272 -7.67 8.64 -22.63
C ASP A 272 -8.09 7.14 -22.51
N PRO A 273 -9.34 6.76 -22.84
CA PRO A 273 -9.75 5.35 -22.89
C PRO A 273 -8.93 4.50 -23.87
N ILE A 274 -8.64 5.01 -25.06
CA ILE A 274 -7.91 4.25 -26.10
C ILE A 274 -6.50 3.89 -25.66
N VAL A 275 -5.81 4.81 -24.99
CA VAL A 275 -4.41 4.62 -24.57
C VAL A 275 -4.31 3.67 -23.37
N SER A 276 -5.35 3.56 -22.54
CA SER A 276 -5.37 2.75 -21.31
C SER A 276 -5.79 1.28 -21.51
N ILE A 277 -6.62 0.98 -22.52
CA ILE A 277 -7.11 -0.40 -22.83
C ILE A 277 -5.99 -1.46 -22.97
N PRO A 278 -4.87 -1.21 -23.67
CA PRO A 278 -3.81 -2.22 -23.85
C PRO A 278 -3.12 -2.62 -22.55
N ASP A 279 -3.02 -1.71 -21.57
CA ASP A 279 -2.45 -2.01 -20.26
C ASP A 279 -3.41 -2.92 -19.45
N ILE A 280 -4.73 -2.66 -19.51
CA ILE A 280 -5.77 -3.48 -18.88
C ILE A 280 -5.77 -4.89 -19.47
N ILE A 281 -5.74 -5.01 -20.81
CA ILE A 281 -5.67 -6.30 -21.52
C ILE A 281 -4.37 -7.06 -21.17
N GLY A 282 -3.25 -6.34 -21.07
CA GLY A 282 -1.95 -6.91 -20.71
C GLY A 282 -1.93 -7.56 -19.32
N VAL A 283 -2.68 -7.00 -18.37
CA VAL A 283 -2.87 -7.57 -17.03
C VAL A 283 -3.76 -8.83 -17.09
N VAL A 284 -4.92 -8.74 -17.74
CA VAL A 284 -5.91 -9.85 -17.81
C VAL A 284 -5.38 -11.08 -18.56
N ILE A 285 -4.68 -10.91 -19.69
CA ILE A 285 -4.16 -12.04 -20.51
C ILE A 285 -3.05 -12.81 -19.78
N HIS A 286 -2.23 -12.13 -18.99
CA HIS A 286 -1.12 -12.78 -18.27
C HIS A 286 -1.52 -13.26 -16.87
N ASP A 287 -2.53 -12.68 -16.21
CA ASP A 287 -3.06 -13.19 -14.93
C ASP A 287 -3.70 -14.58 -15.08
N LYS A 288 -4.28 -14.87 -16.25
CA LYS A 288 -4.79 -16.21 -16.58
C LYS A 288 -3.68 -17.29 -16.71
N LEU A 289 -2.44 -16.88 -16.99
CA LEU A 289 -1.25 -17.76 -17.09
C LEU A 289 -0.41 -17.78 -15.80
N ALA A 290 -0.62 -16.82 -14.89
CA ALA A 290 0.09 -16.72 -13.60
C ALA A 290 -0.66 -17.41 -12.43
N PHE A 291 -1.80 -18.05 -12.69
CA PHE A 291 -2.58 -18.84 -11.72
C PHE A 291 -1.86 -20.10 -11.19
N ALA A 292 -0.63 -20.35 -11.64
CA ALA A 292 0.27 -21.33 -11.06
C ALA A 292 1.20 -20.66 -10.04
N SER A 293 0.97 -20.97 -8.76
CA SER A 293 1.87 -20.84 -7.60
C SER A 293 2.26 -19.44 -7.11
N LYS A 294 1.48 -18.86 -6.18
CA LYS A 294 1.90 -17.77 -5.27
C LYS A 294 1.21 -17.85 -3.89
N PHE A 295 2.00 -17.73 -2.81
CA PHE A 295 1.51 -17.53 -1.44
C PHE A 295 1.23 -16.05 -1.15
N SER A 296 0.31 -15.79 -0.24
CA SER A 296 -0.11 -14.52 0.36
C SER A 296 -0.84 -14.90 1.67
N TRP A 297 -1.16 -13.94 2.52
CA TRP A 297 -2.03 -14.16 3.67
C TRP A 297 -3.50 -14.28 3.24
N GLU A 298 -3.94 -13.58 2.21
CA GLU A 298 -5.33 -13.58 1.69
C GLU A 298 -5.39 -14.21 0.29
N GLU A 299 -6.23 -15.23 0.04
CA GLU A 299 -6.38 -15.96 -1.25
C GLU A 299 -6.58 -15.04 -2.47
N THR A 300 -6.89 -13.76 -2.24
CA THR A 300 -7.17 -12.73 -3.25
C THR A 300 -6.40 -11.41 -3.09
N SER A 301 -5.36 -11.33 -2.25
CA SER A 301 -4.48 -10.16 -2.23
C SER A 301 -3.62 -10.10 -3.51
N LEU A 302 -3.85 -9.07 -4.33
CA LEU A 302 -3.02 -8.74 -5.51
C LEU A 302 -1.57 -8.40 -5.14
N LYS A 303 -1.26 -8.22 -3.85
CA LYS A 303 0.11 -8.05 -3.39
C LYS A 303 0.44 -8.86 -2.11
N PRO A 304 0.96 -10.10 -2.26
CA PRO A 304 1.52 -10.83 -1.13
C PRO A 304 2.69 -10.10 -0.46
N THR A 305 2.75 -10.13 0.88
CA THR A 305 3.92 -9.72 1.70
C THR A 305 5.15 -10.59 1.41
N LEU A 306 4.93 -11.88 1.11
CA LEU A 306 5.98 -12.84 0.75
C LEU A 306 5.68 -13.37 -0.66
N ARG A 307 6.60 -13.20 -1.61
CA ARG A 307 6.43 -13.68 -3.00
C ARG A 307 7.59 -14.55 -3.44
N ASN A 308 7.27 -15.69 -4.05
CA ASN A 308 8.22 -16.56 -4.74
C ASN A 308 9.46 -16.92 -3.89
N ILE A 309 9.25 -17.20 -2.61
CA ILE A 309 10.33 -17.63 -1.71
C ILE A 309 10.55 -19.13 -1.92
N ASN A 310 11.64 -19.47 -2.59
CA ASN A 310 12.12 -20.84 -2.69
C ASN A 310 13.22 -21.04 -1.66
N LEU A 311 12.83 -21.54 -0.49
CA LEU A 311 13.72 -21.77 0.63
C LEU A 311 13.83 -23.27 0.91
N VAL A 312 15.05 -23.78 0.90
CA VAL A 312 15.37 -25.14 1.33
C VAL A 312 16.48 -25.02 2.36
N VAL A 313 16.16 -25.35 3.61
CA VAL A 313 17.12 -25.40 4.72
C VAL A 313 17.36 -26.86 5.06
N ARG A 314 18.62 -27.29 5.05
CA ARG A 314 18.97 -28.69 5.38
C ARG A 314 18.99 -28.88 6.91
N PRO A 315 18.72 -30.10 7.41
CA PRO A 315 18.87 -30.40 8.83
C PRO A 315 20.28 -30.03 9.33
N GLY A 316 20.34 -29.26 10.43
CA GLY A 316 21.60 -28.78 11.03
C GLY A 316 22.19 -27.52 10.39
N GLU A 317 21.55 -26.97 9.36
CA GLU A 317 21.94 -25.71 8.73
C GLU A 317 21.46 -24.49 9.54
N LYS A 318 22.31 -23.46 9.62
CA LYS A 318 21.98 -22.17 10.23
C LYS A 318 21.83 -21.13 9.13
N MET A 319 20.67 -20.50 9.06
CA MET A 319 20.32 -19.49 8.07
C MET A 319 20.01 -18.16 8.74
N ALA A 320 20.56 -17.08 8.21
CA ALA A 320 20.20 -15.72 8.61
C ALA A 320 19.18 -15.12 7.64
N ILE A 321 18.25 -14.33 8.18
CA ILE A 321 17.23 -13.59 7.42
C ILE A 321 17.40 -12.10 7.74
N CYS A 322 17.75 -11.31 6.73
CA CYS A 322 18.00 -9.88 6.85
C CYS A 322 17.11 -9.08 5.90
N GLY A 323 16.90 -7.80 6.20
CA GLY A 323 16.02 -6.95 5.41
C GLY A 323 15.56 -5.73 6.20
N GLU A 324 15.05 -4.73 5.49
CA GLU A 324 14.56 -3.49 6.11
C GLU A 324 13.40 -3.76 7.10
N VAL A 325 13.16 -2.82 8.02
CA VAL A 325 12.01 -2.91 8.93
C VAL A 325 10.73 -2.90 8.08
N GLY A 326 9.83 -3.86 8.31
CA GLY A 326 8.61 -4.02 7.50
C GLY A 326 8.71 -4.99 6.31
N SER A 327 9.91 -5.49 5.98
CA SER A 327 10.13 -6.38 4.82
C SER A 327 9.56 -7.81 4.95
N GLY A 328 8.69 -8.09 5.93
CA GLY A 328 8.06 -9.40 6.13
C GLY A 328 8.93 -10.50 6.74
N LYS A 329 10.00 -10.19 7.50
CA LYS A 329 10.88 -11.22 8.11
C LYS A 329 10.17 -12.04 9.18
N SER A 330 9.56 -11.36 10.16
CA SER A 330 8.72 -11.99 11.18
C SER A 330 7.53 -12.73 10.56
N THR A 331 6.98 -12.17 9.49
CA THR A 331 5.93 -12.77 8.66
C THR A 331 6.36 -14.10 8.02
N LEU A 332 7.62 -14.24 7.61
CA LEU A 332 8.18 -15.48 7.09
C LEU A 332 8.32 -16.54 8.19
N LEU A 333 8.75 -16.17 9.40
CA LEU A 333 8.80 -17.09 10.54
C LEU A 333 7.39 -17.55 10.94
N ALA A 334 6.42 -16.64 10.98
CA ALA A 334 5.01 -16.96 11.19
C ALA A 334 4.46 -17.96 10.14
N ALA A 335 5.02 -17.96 8.92
CA ALA A 335 4.59 -18.89 7.85
C ALA A 335 5.10 -20.30 8.08
N ILE A 336 6.31 -20.41 8.62
CA ILE A 336 6.91 -21.69 9.00
C ILE A 336 6.17 -22.27 10.20
N LEU A 337 5.70 -21.42 11.13
CA LEU A 337 4.90 -21.82 12.29
C LEU A 337 3.45 -22.22 11.94
N GLY A 338 2.96 -21.87 10.75
CA GLY A 338 1.58 -22.13 10.34
C GLY A 338 0.55 -21.11 10.82
N GLU A 339 1.00 -20.00 11.41
CA GLU A 339 0.15 -18.87 11.82
C GLU A 339 -0.30 -18.03 10.61
N VAL A 340 0.40 -18.16 9.48
CA VAL A 340 -0.02 -17.62 8.18
C VAL A 340 -0.89 -18.63 7.43
N PRO A 341 -2.14 -18.30 7.07
CA PRO A 341 -2.90 -19.14 6.16
C PRO A 341 -2.20 -19.19 4.80
N LYS A 342 -1.94 -20.41 4.37
CA LYS A 342 -1.14 -20.75 3.22
C LYS A 342 -2.01 -20.76 1.95
N ILE A 343 -1.71 -19.89 0.99
CA ILE A 343 -2.47 -19.84 -0.28
C ILE A 343 -1.95 -20.82 -1.35
N GLN A 344 -0.64 -20.87 -1.64
CA GLN A 344 -0.14 -21.72 -2.74
C GLN A 344 1.35 -22.06 -2.70
N GLY A 345 1.69 -23.36 -2.65
CA GLY A 345 3.04 -23.96 -2.67
C GLY A 345 3.19 -25.01 -1.54
N THR A 346 4.38 -25.39 -1.10
CA THR A 346 4.55 -26.38 0.01
C THR A 346 5.54 -25.90 1.06
N ILE A 347 5.07 -25.77 2.30
CA ILE A 347 5.94 -25.67 3.48
C ILE A 347 5.91 -27.05 4.13
N LYS A 348 7.07 -27.67 4.25
CA LYS A 348 7.24 -28.94 4.94
C LYS A 348 8.32 -28.73 5.99
N VAL A 349 7.92 -28.70 7.25
CA VAL A 349 8.84 -28.69 8.38
C VAL A 349 8.83 -30.09 8.98
N CYS A 350 10.02 -30.65 9.21
CA CYS A 350 10.19 -31.95 9.84
C CYS A 350 10.81 -31.73 11.22
N GLY A 351 10.15 -32.23 12.28
CA GLY A 351 10.63 -32.15 13.66
C GLY A 351 9.88 -31.13 14.52
N LYS A 352 10.25 -31.08 15.81
CA LYS A 352 9.70 -30.13 16.78
C LYS A 352 10.28 -28.73 16.50
N ILE A 353 9.47 -27.68 16.62
CA ILE A 353 9.88 -26.28 16.44
C ILE A 353 9.97 -25.58 17.81
N SER A 354 10.98 -24.74 17.99
CA SER A 354 11.07 -23.77 19.08
C SER A 354 11.15 -22.36 18.51
N TYR A 355 10.49 -21.40 19.15
CA TYR A 355 10.34 -20.04 18.65
C TYR A 355 10.68 -19.00 19.71
N VAL A 356 11.46 -18.00 19.31
CA VAL A 356 11.76 -16.79 20.08
C VAL A 356 11.22 -15.60 19.29
N SER A 357 10.25 -14.90 19.88
CA SER A 357 9.64 -13.70 19.30
C SER A 357 10.49 -12.46 19.54
N GLN A 358 10.34 -11.47 18.66
CA GLN A 358 11.02 -10.18 18.77
C GLN A 358 10.67 -9.44 20.07
N THR A 359 9.39 -9.43 20.44
CA THR A 359 8.92 -8.92 21.73
C THR A 359 8.83 -10.06 22.73
N ALA A 360 9.63 -9.99 23.78
CA ALA A 360 9.69 -11.06 24.78
C ALA A 360 8.40 -11.13 25.63
N TRP A 361 7.75 -12.29 25.60
CA TRP A 361 6.55 -12.55 26.39
C TRP A 361 6.85 -13.47 27.59
N ILE A 362 6.59 -12.95 28.78
CA ILE A 362 6.80 -13.62 30.07
C ILE A 362 5.44 -13.76 30.77
N GLN A 363 5.10 -14.98 31.18
CA GLN A 363 3.88 -15.31 31.90
C GLN A 363 4.02 -14.92 33.38
N SER A 364 2.91 -14.52 34.01
CA SER A 364 2.85 -14.33 35.47
C SER A 364 3.13 -15.66 36.18
N GLY A 365 4.15 -15.69 37.03
CA GLY A 365 4.67 -16.91 37.65
C GLY A 365 6.16 -16.77 37.98
N THR A 366 6.80 -17.85 38.39
CA THR A 366 8.25 -17.84 38.64
C THR A 366 9.05 -17.83 37.34
N ILE A 367 10.33 -17.40 37.39
CA ILE A 367 11.24 -17.52 36.23
C ILE A 367 11.38 -18.99 35.83
N GLN A 368 11.49 -19.88 36.82
CA GLN A 368 11.57 -21.32 36.63
C GLN A 368 10.37 -21.86 35.83
N GLU A 369 9.13 -21.56 36.24
CA GLU A 369 7.92 -21.97 35.51
C GLU A 369 7.89 -21.41 34.08
N ASN A 370 8.38 -20.19 33.89
CA ASN A 370 8.48 -19.58 32.57
C ASN A 370 9.46 -20.29 31.65
N ILE A 371 10.60 -20.77 32.16
CA ILE A 371 11.60 -21.50 31.38
C ILE A 371 11.12 -22.93 31.11
N LEU A 372 10.57 -23.60 32.13
CA LEU A 372 10.04 -24.97 32.02
C LEU A 372 8.84 -25.05 31.08
N PHE A 373 7.99 -24.03 31.11
CA PHE A 373 6.83 -23.86 30.22
C PHE A 373 5.95 -25.13 30.14
N GLY A 374 5.61 -25.69 31.29
CA GLY A 374 4.79 -26.90 31.43
C GLY A 374 5.54 -28.22 31.24
N SER A 375 6.84 -28.20 30.97
CA SER A 375 7.69 -29.40 30.92
C SER A 375 8.20 -29.78 32.32
N THR A 376 8.49 -31.05 32.55
CA THR A 376 9.11 -31.50 33.81
C THR A 376 10.52 -30.94 33.95
N MET A 377 10.92 -30.61 35.18
CA MET A 377 12.26 -30.10 35.50
C MET A 377 13.32 -31.20 35.37
N ASP A 378 14.29 -30.97 34.49
CA ASP A 378 15.55 -31.70 34.35
C ASP A 378 16.67 -30.76 34.81
N SER A 379 17.30 -31.11 35.93
CA SER A 379 18.26 -30.24 36.60
C SER A 379 19.51 -29.94 35.76
N ASP A 380 19.94 -30.86 34.90
CA ASP A 380 21.16 -30.67 34.12
C ASP A 380 20.86 -29.83 32.87
N ARG A 381 19.75 -30.12 32.19
CA ARG A 381 19.30 -29.33 31.03
C ARG A 381 18.89 -27.92 31.41
N TYR A 382 18.26 -27.75 32.57
CA TYR A 382 17.88 -26.44 33.08
C TYR A 382 19.13 -25.60 33.41
N ARG A 383 20.11 -26.19 34.08
CA ARG A 383 21.39 -25.53 34.38
C ARG A 383 22.15 -25.15 33.11
N GLU A 384 22.23 -26.05 32.14
CA GLU A 384 22.83 -25.74 30.83
C GLU A 384 22.10 -24.58 30.14
N ALA A 385 20.76 -24.56 30.16
CA ALA A 385 20.00 -23.46 29.57
C ALA A 385 20.26 -22.11 30.26
N LEU A 386 20.44 -22.09 31.58
CA LEU A 386 20.79 -20.87 32.33
C LEU A 386 22.21 -20.38 32.02
N GLU A 387 23.18 -21.29 31.95
CA GLU A 387 24.57 -20.97 31.64
C GLU A 387 24.72 -20.44 30.21
N ARG A 388 24.18 -21.15 29.22
CA ARG A 388 24.27 -20.81 27.78
C ARG A 388 23.55 -19.51 27.39
N CYS A 389 22.58 -19.09 28.20
CA CYS A 389 21.85 -17.83 28.02
C CYS A 389 22.40 -16.68 28.88
N SER A 390 23.55 -16.88 29.56
CA SER A 390 24.15 -15.88 30.46
C SER A 390 23.22 -15.40 31.58
N LEU A 391 22.28 -16.23 32.02
CA LEU A 391 21.25 -15.90 33.00
C LEU A 391 21.70 -16.03 34.45
N VAL A 392 22.78 -16.77 34.72
CA VAL A 392 23.25 -17.08 36.08
C VAL A 392 23.48 -15.80 36.90
N LYS A 393 24.18 -14.82 36.31
CA LYS A 393 24.46 -13.52 36.97
C LYS A 393 23.19 -12.69 37.18
N ASP A 394 22.25 -12.74 36.23
CA ASP A 394 20.97 -12.04 36.36
C ASP A 394 20.14 -12.61 37.52
N LEU A 395 20.16 -13.93 37.70
CA LEU A 395 19.43 -14.62 38.77
C LEU A 395 20.05 -14.40 40.15
N GLU A 396 21.37 -14.34 40.26
CA GLU A 396 22.07 -14.03 41.54
C GLU A 396 21.70 -12.66 42.09
N LEU A 397 21.33 -11.71 41.23
CA LEU A 397 20.91 -10.36 41.62
C LEU A 397 19.44 -10.29 42.07
N LEU A 398 18.65 -11.35 41.85
CA LEU A 398 17.25 -11.40 42.25
C LEU A 398 17.08 -11.96 43.66
N PRO A 399 16.14 -11.42 44.47
CA PRO A 399 16.01 -11.77 45.89
C PRO A 399 15.69 -13.25 46.15
N PHE A 400 15.09 -13.96 45.19
CA PHE A 400 14.77 -15.39 45.29
C PHE A 400 15.31 -16.19 44.11
N GLY A 401 16.33 -15.70 43.41
CA GLY A 401 16.89 -16.39 42.24
C GLY A 401 15.84 -16.66 41.16
N ASP A 402 15.80 -17.89 40.65
CA ASP A 402 14.85 -18.35 39.64
C ASP A 402 13.42 -18.62 40.17
N LEU A 403 13.24 -18.66 41.48
CA LEU A 403 11.94 -18.70 42.14
C LEU A 403 11.32 -17.32 42.33
N THR A 404 12.00 -16.25 41.89
CA THR A 404 11.46 -14.90 41.93
C THR A 404 10.18 -14.82 41.11
N VAL A 405 9.09 -14.41 41.75
CA VAL A 405 7.78 -14.28 41.11
C VAL A 405 7.76 -13.03 40.24
N ILE A 406 7.42 -13.23 38.97
CA ILE A 406 7.27 -12.18 37.98
C ILE A 406 5.80 -11.80 37.88
N GLY A 407 5.50 -10.53 38.13
CA GLY A 407 4.17 -9.95 37.95
C GLY A 407 3.77 -9.82 36.47
N GLU A 408 2.54 -9.39 36.22
CA GLU A 408 1.97 -9.30 34.86
C GLU A 408 2.88 -8.48 33.91
N ARG A 409 3.19 -9.03 32.72
CA ARG A 409 4.13 -8.48 31.70
C ARG A 409 5.59 -8.33 32.14
N GLY A 410 5.96 -8.88 33.31
CA GLY A 410 7.31 -8.86 33.84
C GLY A 410 7.91 -7.47 34.04
N ILE A 411 7.13 -6.52 34.55
CA ILE A 411 7.53 -5.12 34.78
C ILE A 411 8.83 -5.02 35.63
N ASN A 412 9.10 -6.02 36.48
CA ASN A 412 10.29 -6.06 37.34
C ASN A 412 11.58 -6.49 36.62
N LEU A 413 11.54 -6.77 35.32
CA LEU A 413 12.69 -7.20 34.52
C LEU A 413 13.04 -6.19 33.43
N SER A 414 14.34 -6.04 33.17
CA SER A 414 14.82 -5.30 32.01
C SER A 414 14.50 -6.01 30.69
N GLY A 415 14.54 -5.28 29.56
CA GLY A 415 14.31 -5.86 28.23
C GLY A 415 15.27 -7.00 27.89
N GLY A 416 16.55 -6.85 28.25
CA GLY A 416 17.57 -7.89 28.06
C GLY A 416 17.30 -9.15 28.88
N GLN A 417 16.93 -8.99 30.16
CA GLN A 417 16.57 -10.13 31.03
C GLN A 417 15.36 -10.89 30.50
N LYS A 418 14.35 -10.19 29.98
CA LYS A 418 13.19 -10.84 29.34
C LYS A 418 13.62 -11.65 28.10
N GLN A 419 14.54 -11.13 27.29
CA GLN A 419 15.07 -11.88 26.15
C GLN A 419 15.90 -13.09 26.58
N HIS A 420 16.74 -12.98 27.62
CA HIS A 420 17.49 -14.12 28.15
C HIS A 420 16.56 -15.25 28.62
N ILE A 421 15.50 -14.92 29.38
CA ILE A 421 14.52 -15.92 29.87
C ILE A 421 13.81 -16.61 28.70
N GLN A 422 13.46 -15.86 27.65
CA GLN A 422 12.85 -16.43 26.46
C GLN A 422 13.80 -17.35 25.68
N LEU A 423 15.08 -16.98 25.56
CA LEU A 423 16.12 -17.83 24.97
C LEU A 423 16.32 -19.11 25.77
N ALA A 424 16.34 -19.02 27.10
CA ALA A 424 16.41 -20.18 27.99
C ALA A 424 15.19 -21.09 27.86
N ARG A 425 13.97 -20.51 27.80
CA ARG A 425 12.74 -21.26 27.50
C ARG A 425 12.86 -22.01 26.18
N ALA A 426 13.31 -21.35 25.12
CA ALA A 426 13.42 -21.95 23.80
C ALA A 426 14.45 -23.08 23.75
N LEU A 427 15.60 -22.91 24.42
CA LEU A 427 16.67 -23.92 24.50
C LEU A 427 16.25 -25.11 25.36
N TYR A 428 15.60 -24.84 26.49
CA TYR A 428 15.08 -25.87 27.39
C TYR A 428 14.05 -26.76 26.70
N GLN A 429 13.38 -26.33 25.62
CA GLN A 429 12.42 -27.17 24.88
C GLN A 429 13.06 -28.22 23.95
N ASP A 430 14.38 -28.14 23.68
CA ASP A 430 15.18 -29.03 22.80
C ASP A 430 14.43 -29.45 21.52
N ALA A 431 14.13 -28.45 20.69
CA ALA A 431 13.50 -28.67 19.40
C ALA A 431 14.52 -29.10 18.31
N ASP A 432 14.02 -29.52 17.15
CA ASP A 432 14.85 -29.83 15.98
C ASP A 432 15.13 -28.57 15.13
N VAL A 433 14.18 -27.62 15.14
CA VAL A 433 14.21 -26.36 14.38
C VAL A 433 14.00 -25.18 15.33
N PHE A 434 14.89 -24.20 15.28
CA PHE A 434 14.83 -22.96 16.05
C PHE A 434 14.55 -21.78 15.14
N LEU A 435 13.49 -21.04 15.42
CA LEU A 435 13.11 -19.81 14.75
C LEU A 435 13.34 -18.65 15.72
N LEU A 436 14.28 -17.76 15.40
CA LEU A 436 14.71 -16.68 16.30
C LEU A 436 14.44 -15.33 15.64
N ASP A 437 13.48 -14.58 16.15
CA ASP A 437 13.08 -13.27 15.59
C ASP A 437 13.77 -12.12 16.33
N ASP A 438 14.91 -11.67 15.82
CA ASP A 438 15.74 -10.58 16.38
C ASP A 438 16.01 -10.68 17.90
N PRO A 439 16.53 -11.83 18.38
CA PRO A 439 16.63 -12.18 19.81
C PRO A 439 17.71 -11.41 20.60
N PHE A 440 18.50 -10.56 19.94
CA PHE A 440 19.61 -9.81 20.55
C PHE A 440 19.40 -8.30 20.51
N SER A 441 18.25 -7.85 20.02
CA SER A 441 17.93 -6.43 19.82
C SER A 441 17.92 -5.61 21.11
N ALA A 442 17.63 -6.24 22.25
CA ALA A 442 17.59 -5.58 23.57
C ALA A 442 18.91 -5.70 24.37
N LEU A 443 19.95 -6.30 23.77
CA LEU A 443 21.23 -6.59 24.44
C LEU A 443 22.32 -5.64 23.96
N ASP A 444 23.29 -5.37 24.85
CA ASP A 444 24.51 -4.67 24.45
C ASP A 444 25.37 -5.55 23.52
N ALA A 445 26.23 -4.92 22.71
CA ALA A 445 26.99 -5.61 21.67
C ALA A 445 27.92 -6.71 22.21
N GLN A 446 28.48 -6.55 23.42
CA GLN A 446 29.40 -7.53 24.01
C GLN A 446 28.62 -8.76 24.48
N THR A 447 27.52 -8.56 25.21
CA THR A 447 26.63 -9.64 25.64
C THR A 447 25.99 -10.36 24.46
N ALA A 448 25.51 -9.62 23.45
CA ALA A 448 24.96 -10.19 22.22
C ALA A 448 25.97 -11.10 21.50
N THR A 449 27.24 -10.68 21.41
CA THR A 449 28.30 -11.49 20.79
C THR A 449 28.62 -12.74 21.60
N SER A 450 28.65 -12.63 22.93
CA SER A 450 28.87 -13.78 23.83
C SER A 450 27.76 -14.81 23.68
N ILE A 451 26.50 -14.38 23.77
CA ILE A 451 25.33 -15.26 23.65
C ILE A 451 25.26 -15.84 22.24
N PHE A 452 25.53 -15.07 21.19
CA PHE A 452 25.56 -15.60 19.83
C PHE A 452 26.54 -16.78 19.70
N ASN A 453 27.75 -16.66 20.25
CA ASN A 453 28.75 -17.72 20.21
C ASN A 453 28.38 -18.93 21.09
N GLU A 454 27.95 -18.70 22.33
CA GLU A 454 27.65 -19.79 23.27
C GLU A 454 26.33 -20.51 22.95
N TYR A 455 25.31 -19.76 22.51
CA TYR A 455 23.97 -20.25 22.23
C TYR A 455 23.81 -20.70 20.77
N VAL A 456 23.96 -19.79 19.80
CA VAL A 456 23.65 -20.09 18.38
C VAL A 456 24.73 -20.97 17.75
N ILE A 457 26.00 -20.69 18.03
CA ILE A 457 27.12 -21.47 17.47
C ILE A 457 27.42 -22.70 18.34
N GLY A 458 27.39 -22.57 19.66
CA GLY A 458 27.64 -23.65 20.61
C GLY A 458 26.45 -24.59 20.82
N ALA A 459 25.48 -24.17 21.63
CA ALA A 459 24.35 -25.02 22.05
C ALA A 459 23.50 -25.52 20.88
N LEU A 460 23.27 -24.68 19.86
CA LEU A 460 22.51 -25.02 18.66
C LEU A 460 23.37 -25.55 17.51
N SER A 461 24.61 -25.99 17.78
CA SER A 461 25.58 -26.43 16.75
C SER A 461 25.03 -27.49 15.78
N ARG A 462 24.26 -28.48 16.26
CA ARG A 462 23.67 -29.57 15.47
C ARG A 462 22.19 -29.35 15.09
N LYS A 463 21.60 -28.23 15.48
CA LYS A 463 20.19 -27.92 15.27
C LYS A 463 20.01 -27.04 14.03
N THR A 464 18.82 -27.07 13.45
CA THR A 464 18.47 -26.18 12.32
C THR A 464 18.05 -24.83 12.89
N VAL A 465 18.68 -23.73 12.46
CA VAL A 465 18.40 -22.39 13.02
C VAL A 465 18.05 -21.42 11.90
N LEU A 466 16.92 -20.74 12.02
CA LEU A 466 16.57 -19.59 11.20
C LEU A 466 16.56 -18.36 12.09
N LEU A 467 17.51 -17.46 11.91
CA LEU A 467 17.68 -16.26 12.74
C LEU A 467 17.41 -15.03 11.90
N VAL A 468 16.36 -14.28 12.27
CA VAL A 468 16.12 -12.93 11.77
C VAL A 468 16.99 -11.98 12.59
N THR A 469 17.78 -11.14 11.92
CA THR A 469 18.51 -10.08 12.62
C THR A 469 18.71 -8.87 11.74
N HIS A 470 18.70 -7.71 12.40
CA HIS A 470 19.13 -6.45 11.81
C HIS A 470 20.63 -6.18 12.00
N GLN A 471 21.31 -6.96 12.84
CA GLN A 471 22.74 -6.83 13.13
C GLN A 471 23.56 -7.66 12.14
N VAL A 472 24.27 -6.97 11.26
CA VAL A 472 25.00 -7.57 10.12
C VAL A 472 26.28 -8.28 10.59
N ASP A 473 26.75 -7.98 11.80
CA ASP A 473 27.99 -8.54 12.38
C ASP A 473 27.94 -10.07 12.55
N PHE A 474 26.75 -10.65 12.71
CA PHE A 474 26.59 -12.10 12.90
C PHE A 474 26.51 -12.90 11.59
N LEU A 475 26.30 -12.25 10.45
CA LEU A 475 26.08 -12.91 9.16
C LEU A 475 27.21 -13.84 8.68
N PRO A 476 28.51 -13.54 8.92
CA PRO A 476 29.60 -14.42 8.50
C PRO A 476 29.53 -15.83 9.11
N ALA A 477 28.84 -16.01 10.22
CA ALA A 477 28.74 -17.29 10.92
C ALA A 477 27.57 -18.19 10.43
N PHE A 478 26.75 -17.71 9.49
CA PHE A 478 25.62 -18.47 8.93
C PHE A 478 25.99 -19.15 7.60
N ASN A 479 25.35 -20.29 7.33
CA ASN A 479 25.56 -21.07 6.11
C ASN A 479 24.92 -20.42 4.89
N SER A 480 23.80 -19.72 5.10
CA SER A 480 22.96 -19.13 4.05
C SER A 480 22.32 -17.83 4.57
N VAL A 481 22.22 -16.79 3.72
CA VAL A 481 21.59 -15.50 4.06
C VAL A 481 20.48 -15.15 3.07
N LEU A 482 19.26 -14.94 3.59
CA LEU A 482 18.10 -14.48 2.81
C LEU A 482 17.89 -12.98 3.02
N VAL A 483 17.82 -12.19 1.95
CA VAL A 483 17.58 -10.73 2.01
C VAL A 483 16.18 -10.40 1.49
N SER A 484 15.34 -9.77 2.32
CA SER A 484 14.00 -9.28 1.95
C SER A 484 13.99 -7.75 1.83
N SER A 485 13.42 -7.22 0.74
CA SER A 485 13.39 -5.77 0.46
C SER A 485 11.99 -5.33 0.06
N ASP A 486 11.47 -4.28 0.70
CA ASP A 486 10.27 -3.54 0.29
C ASP A 486 10.65 -2.37 -0.63
N LEU A 487 9.73 -2.00 -1.53
CA LEU A 487 9.95 -0.99 -2.56
C LEU A 487 9.63 0.41 -2.00
N SER A 488 10.59 1.32 -1.98
CA SER A 488 10.36 2.74 -1.65
C SER A 488 9.46 3.40 -2.71
N ILE A 489 8.21 3.67 -2.34
CA ILE A 489 7.19 4.35 -3.18
C ILE A 489 7.65 5.76 -3.62
N ILE A 490 8.52 6.38 -2.84
CA ILE A 490 9.02 7.75 -3.05
C ILE A 490 9.84 7.90 -4.35
N ASP A 491 10.55 6.85 -4.77
CA ASP A 491 11.41 6.90 -5.98
C ASP A 491 10.61 6.83 -7.30
N LEU A 492 9.33 6.44 -7.23
CA LEU A 492 8.43 6.36 -8.39
C LEU A 492 7.46 7.56 -8.47
N ASP A 493 7.03 8.09 -7.32
CA ASP A 493 6.06 9.19 -7.28
C ASP A 493 6.65 10.54 -7.68
N VAL A 494 7.91 10.82 -7.35
CA VAL A 494 8.56 12.09 -7.68
C VAL A 494 8.74 12.26 -9.19
N PRO A 495 9.26 11.28 -9.97
CA PRO A 495 9.32 11.38 -11.42
C PRO A 495 7.95 11.52 -12.09
N PHE A 496 6.93 10.81 -11.58
CA PHE A 496 5.57 10.88 -12.12
C PHE A 496 4.95 12.27 -11.90
N SER A 497 5.05 12.80 -10.68
CA SER A 497 4.57 14.15 -10.34
C SER A 497 5.28 15.21 -11.17
N LEU A 498 6.61 15.12 -11.27
CA LEU A 498 7.41 16.06 -12.07
C LEU A 498 7.00 16.05 -13.55
N LYS A 499 6.79 14.87 -14.14
CA LYS A 499 6.29 14.72 -15.52
C LYS A 499 4.97 15.44 -15.71
N PHE A 500 4.03 15.26 -14.77
CA PHE A 500 2.72 15.90 -14.83
C PHE A 500 2.82 17.44 -14.76
N TYR A 501 3.62 17.96 -13.82
CA TYR A 501 3.83 19.40 -13.68
C TYR A 501 4.46 20.04 -14.93
N VAL A 502 5.53 19.43 -15.46
CA VAL A 502 6.21 19.95 -16.65
C VAL A 502 5.28 19.90 -17.88
N SER A 503 4.55 18.79 -18.06
CA SER A 503 3.59 18.65 -19.16
C SER A 503 2.47 19.70 -19.09
N SER A 504 1.91 19.91 -17.90
CA SER A 504 0.86 20.90 -17.68
C SER A 504 1.36 22.33 -17.90
N ALA A 505 2.59 22.65 -17.47
CA ALA A 505 3.20 23.96 -17.72
C ALA A 505 3.43 24.22 -19.21
N ILE A 506 4.02 23.26 -19.93
CA ILE A 506 4.24 23.37 -21.39
C ILE A 506 2.92 23.56 -22.12
N ASN A 507 1.90 22.75 -21.78
CA ASN A 507 0.58 22.87 -22.39
C ASN A 507 -0.03 24.26 -22.13
N GLY A 508 0.03 24.75 -20.88
CA GLY A 508 -0.45 26.08 -20.50
C GLY A 508 0.23 27.21 -21.28
N TYR A 509 1.56 27.20 -21.36
CA TYR A 509 2.29 28.21 -22.15
C TYR A 509 1.98 28.13 -23.63
N SER A 510 1.90 26.92 -24.20
CA SER A 510 1.57 26.74 -25.61
C SER A 510 0.15 27.25 -25.93
N ALA A 511 -0.82 26.98 -25.05
CA ALA A 511 -2.18 27.47 -25.18
C ALA A 511 -2.23 29.00 -25.07
N LEU A 512 -1.49 29.59 -24.12
CA LEU A 512 -1.39 31.06 -23.98
C LEU A 512 -0.77 31.72 -25.21
N VAL A 513 0.26 31.13 -25.81
CA VAL A 513 0.87 31.63 -27.06
C VAL A 513 -0.13 31.56 -28.20
N VAL A 514 -0.85 30.45 -28.35
CA VAL A 514 -1.88 30.31 -29.39
C VAL A 514 -3.02 31.31 -29.17
N LEU A 515 -3.51 31.47 -27.94
CA LEU A 515 -4.55 32.44 -27.61
C LEU A 515 -4.06 33.88 -27.88
N ALA A 516 -2.81 34.19 -27.56
CA ALA A 516 -2.22 35.51 -27.80
C ALA A 516 -2.10 35.83 -29.30
N VAL A 517 -1.84 34.83 -30.14
CA VAL A 517 -1.66 35.01 -31.59
C VAL A 517 -2.98 34.96 -32.35
N VAL A 518 -3.88 34.02 -32.01
CA VAL A 518 -5.09 33.71 -32.78
C VAL A 518 -6.32 34.45 -32.23
N THR A 519 -6.41 34.65 -30.92
CA THR A 519 -7.59 35.22 -30.24
C THR A 519 -7.17 36.15 -29.10
N TRP A 520 -6.33 37.15 -29.41
CA TRP A 520 -5.69 38.02 -28.42
C TRP A 520 -6.70 38.74 -27.51
N GLN A 521 -7.93 38.94 -27.95
CA GLN A 521 -9.03 39.53 -27.18
C GLN A 521 -9.36 38.72 -25.91
N VAL A 522 -9.12 37.39 -25.92
CA VAL A 522 -9.32 36.51 -24.76
C VAL A 522 -8.33 36.84 -23.63
N LEU A 523 -7.17 37.45 -23.95
CA LEU A 523 -6.18 37.84 -22.94
C LEU A 523 -6.70 38.90 -21.97
N PHE A 524 -7.63 39.77 -22.40
CA PHE A 524 -8.25 40.76 -21.50
C PHE A 524 -9.06 40.12 -20.37
N VAL A 525 -9.59 38.92 -20.60
CA VAL A 525 -10.31 38.14 -19.59
C VAL A 525 -9.35 37.23 -18.83
N ALA A 526 -8.40 36.62 -19.54
CA ALA A 526 -7.44 35.68 -18.94
C ALA A 526 -6.48 36.34 -17.94
N ILE A 527 -5.99 37.56 -18.20
CA ILE A 527 -5.02 38.23 -17.32
C ILE A 527 -5.61 38.55 -15.94
N PRO A 528 -6.80 39.19 -15.82
CA PRO A 528 -7.46 39.36 -14.53
C PRO A 528 -7.76 38.02 -13.84
N PHE A 529 -8.17 37.00 -14.59
CA PHE A 529 -8.45 35.67 -14.03
C PHE A 529 -7.19 35.00 -13.45
N VAL A 530 -6.05 35.08 -14.14
CA VAL A 530 -4.75 34.60 -13.65
C VAL A 530 -4.31 35.38 -12.42
N TYR A 531 -4.52 36.70 -12.39
CA TYR A 531 -4.22 37.52 -11.21
C TYR A 531 -5.09 37.13 -10.00
N VAL A 532 -6.40 36.91 -10.22
CA VAL A 532 -7.34 36.47 -9.19
C VAL A 532 -6.94 35.09 -8.67
N THR A 533 -6.64 34.12 -9.53
CA THR A 533 -6.23 32.77 -9.12
C THR A 533 -4.91 32.78 -8.34
N ILE A 534 -3.89 33.54 -8.77
CA ILE A 534 -2.63 33.70 -8.00
C ILE A 534 -2.90 34.36 -6.65
N SER A 535 -3.78 35.37 -6.61
CA SER A 535 -4.15 36.06 -5.37
C SER A 535 -4.87 35.12 -4.40
N LEU A 536 -5.80 34.31 -4.90
CA LEU A 536 -6.50 33.28 -4.12
C LEU A 536 -5.53 32.20 -3.63
N GLN A 537 -4.65 31.68 -4.49
CA GLN A 537 -3.65 30.68 -4.12
C GLN A 537 -2.74 31.19 -3.00
N ARG A 538 -2.20 32.42 -3.13
CA ARG A 538 -1.38 33.05 -2.09
C ARG A 538 -2.16 33.28 -0.79
N TYR A 539 -3.44 33.61 -0.91
CA TYR A 539 -4.31 33.84 0.25
C TYR A 539 -4.57 32.55 1.06
N TYR A 540 -4.77 31.41 0.39
CA TYR A 540 -5.15 30.14 1.03
C TYR A 540 -3.97 29.19 1.31
N TYR A 541 -2.78 29.43 0.73
CA TYR A 541 -1.62 28.54 0.88
C TYR A 541 -1.21 28.27 2.34
N ALA A 542 -1.18 29.32 3.17
CA ALA A 542 -0.85 29.18 4.59
C ALA A 542 -1.84 28.26 5.33
N SER A 543 -3.13 28.37 5.02
CA SER A 543 -4.18 27.54 5.61
C SER A 543 -4.11 26.10 5.14
N ALA A 544 -3.79 25.86 3.87
CA ALA A 544 -3.62 24.51 3.32
C ALA A 544 -2.46 23.76 4.01
N LYS A 545 -1.35 24.46 4.28
CA LYS A 545 -0.20 23.89 4.98
C LYS A 545 -0.54 23.48 6.43
N GLU A 546 -1.29 24.31 7.14
CA GLU A 546 -1.74 24.00 8.50
C GLU A 546 -2.74 22.82 8.53
N LEU A 547 -3.65 22.72 7.54
CA LEU A 547 -4.51 21.54 7.42
C LEU A 547 -3.73 20.25 7.15
N MET A 548 -2.71 20.29 6.28
CA MET A 548 -1.84 19.13 6.04
C MET A 548 -1.06 18.72 7.29
N ARG A 549 -0.61 19.68 8.10
CA ARG A 549 0.06 19.43 9.38
C ARG A 549 -0.88 18.71 10.35
N ILE A 550 -2.10 19.24 10.54
CA ILE A 550 -3.08 18.66 11.46
C ILE A 550 -3.50 17.26 11.01
N ASN A 551 -3.77 17.08 9.71
CA ASN A 551 -4.10 15.77 9.15
C ASN A 551 -2.98 14.74 9.40
N GLY A 552 -1.71 15.16 9.33
CA GLY A 552 -0.56 14.32 9.68
C GLY A 552 -0.54 13.93 11.16
N THR A 553 -0.82 14.88 12.05
CA THR A 553 -0.82 14.63 13.51
C THR A 553 -2.01 13.80 13.96
N THR A 554 -3.23 14.08 13.48
CA THR A 554 -4.45 13.34 13.85
C THR A 554 -4.42 11.90 13.36
N LYS A 555 -3.90 11.67 12.15
CA LYS A 555 -3.72 10.32 11.59
C LYS A 555 -2.81 9.47 12.47
N SER A 556 -1.67 10.02 12.90
CA SER A 556 -0.73 9.32 13.77
C SER A 556 -1.34 8.97 15.13
N LEU A 557 -2.26 9.78 15.67
CA LEU A 557 -2.94 9.51 16.93
C LEU A 557 -3.91 8.31 16.84
N VAL A 558 -4.66 8.19 15.74
CA VAL A 558 -5.52 7.02 15.46
C VAL A 558 -4.67 5.75 15.35
N GLU A 559 -3.57 5.81 14.60
CA GLU A 559 -2.64 4.70 14.40
C GLU A 559 -2.01 4.25 15.73
N ASN A 560 -1.55 5.20 16.54
CA ASN A 560 -0.95 4.90 17.85
C ASN A 560 -1.97 4.28 18.81
N HIS A 561 -3.19 4.84 18.90
CA HIS A 561 -4.21 4.32 19.81
C HIS A 561 -4.72 2.94 19.41
N LEU A 562 -4.88 2.68 18.11
CA LEU A 562 -5.24 1.35 17.60
C LEU A 562 -4.12 0.32 17.83
N ALA A 563 -2.85 0.71 17.65
CA ALA A 563 -1.71 -0.18 17.90
C ALA A 563 -1.63 -0.55 19.38
N GLU A 564 -1.75 0.45 20.25
CA GLU A 564 -1.78 0.27 21.70
C GLU A 564 -2.97 -0.58 22.15
N SER A 565 -4.15 -0.37 21.56
CA SER A 565 -5.36 -1.15 21.84
C SER A 565 -5.26 -2.60 21.35
N ALA A 566 -4.63 -2.83 20.19
CA ALA A 566 -4.40 -4.16 19.64
C ALA A 566 -3.42 -4.96 20.51
N VAL A 567 -2.32 -4.34 20.93
CA VAL A 567 -1.35 -4.92 21.87
C VAL A 567 -1.99 -5.13 23.25
N GLY A 568 -2.88 -4.22 23.67
CA GLY A 568 -3.55 -4.21 24.96
C GLY A 568 -4.87 -4.99 25.04
N VAL A 569 -5.31 -5.65 23.97
CA VAL A 569 -6.69 -6.17 23.83
C VAL A 569 -7.08 -7.15 24.95
N ILE A 570 -6.14 -7.97 25.41
CA ILE A 570 -6.36 -8.95 26.49
C ILE A 570 -6.59 -8.21 27.81
N THR A 571 -5.85 -7.14 28.07
CA THR A 571 -5.95 -6.31 29.28
C THR A 571 -7.24 -5.49 29.28
N ILE A 572 -7.60 -4.90 28.14
CA ILE A 572 -8.86 -4.15 27.99
C ILE A 572 -10.07 -5.05 28.29
N ARG A 573 -10.04 -6.30 27.80
CA ARG A 573 -11.07 -7.31 28.10
C ARG A 573 -11.06 -7.78 29.54
N ALA A 574 -9.88 -7.99 30.12
CA ALA A 574 -9.74 -8.44 31.51
C ALA A 574 -10.33 -7.42 32.50
N PHE A 575 -10.17 -6.12 32.23
CA PHE A 575 -10.69 -5.03 33.08
C PHE A 575 -12.10 -4.56 32.70
N LYS A 576 -12.76 -5.20 31.73
CA LYS A 576 -14.08 -4.79 31.22
C LYS A 576 -14.14 -3.33 30.78
N LYS A 577 -13.10 -2.87 30.08
CA LYS A 577 -12.94 -1.48 29.60
C LYS A 577 -13.12 -1.34 28.09
N GLU A 578 -13.69 -2.35 27.43
CA GLU A 578 -13.88 -2.39 25.98
C GLU A 578 -14.64 -1.17 25.49
N ASP A 579 -15.75 -0.81 26.14
CA ASP A 579 -16.60 0.32 25.74
C ASP A 579 -15.85 1.66 25.84
N GLN A 580 -15.02 1.84 26.88
CA GLN A 580 -14.25 3.06 27.08
C GLN A 580 -13.19 3.26 25.98
N PHE A 581 -12.49 2.18 25.60
CA PHE A 581 -11.52 2.22 24.50
C PHE A 581 -12.20 2.31 23.14
N PHE A 582 -13.36 1.69 22.98
CA PHE A 582 -14.15 1.75 21.76
C PHE A 582 -14.66 3.17 21.50
N THR A 583 -15.27 3.83 22.50
CA THR A 583 -15.70 5.24 22.40
C THR A 583 -14.52 6.16 22.14
N LYS A 584 -13.36 5.93 22.78
CA LYS A 584 -12.17 6.75 22.55
C LYS A 584 -11.63 6.60 21.13
N ASN A 585 -11.72 5.41 20.55
CA ASN A 585 -11.33 5.16 19.17
C ASN A 585 -12.28 5.85 18.17
N LEU A 586 -13.59 5.86 18.43
CA LEU A 586 -14.55 6.60 17.60
C LEU A 586 -14.29 8.12 17.60
N ASP A 587 -14.01 8.70 18.77
CA ASP A 587 -13.65 10.12 18.94
C ASP A 587 -12.37 10.50 18.16
N LEU A 588 -11.36 9.62 18.16
CA LEU A 588 -10.14 9.82 17.38
C LEU A 588 -10.36 9.70 15.87
N ILE A 589 -11.24 8.79 15.43
CA ILE A 589 -11.64 8.66 14.02
C ILE A 589 -12.34 9.94 13.56
N ASP A 590 -13.27 10.48 14.34
CA ASP A 590 -13.98 11.73 14.01
C ASP A 590 -13.03 12.94 13.96
N THR A 591 -12.10 13.01 14.91
CA THR A 591 -11.07 14.05 14.97
C THR A 591 -10.14 14.01 13.75
N ASN A 592 -9.85 12.81 13.23
CA ASN A 592 -9.04 12.65 12.02
C ASN A 592 -9.84 12.87 10.72
N ALA A 593 -11.09 12.44 10.66
CA ALA A 593 -11.94 12.57 9.47
C ALA A 593 -12.37 14.02 9.21
N SER A 594 -12.54 14.83 10.26
CA SER A 594 -12.96 16.23 10.13
C SER A 594 -12.01 17.13 9.30
N PRO A 595 -10.69 17.23 9.60
CA PRO A 595 -9.76 18.02 8.79
C PRO A 595 -9.77 17.59 7.32
N PHE A 596 -9.84 16.29 7.06
CA PHE A 596 -9.88 15.73 5.71
C PHE A 596 -11.16 16.10 4.96
N PHE A 597 -12.33 15.98 5.60
CA PHE A 597 -13.62 16.36 5.03
C PHE A 597 -13.69 17.86 4.69
N HIS A 598 -13.26 18.73 5.61
CA HIS A 598 -13.25 20.18 5.40
C HIS A 598 -12.21 20.59 4.35
N SER A 599 -11.07 19.91 4.28
CA SER A 599 -10.08 20.12 3.21
C SER A 599 -10.64 19.76 1.84
N SER A 600 -11.29 18.61 1.73
CA SER A 600 -11.89 18.12 0.48
C SER A 600 -13.05 19.03 0.05
N SER A 601 -13.93 19.40 0.98
CA SER A 601 -15.03 20.34 0.74
C SER A 601 -14.54 21.72 0.31
N THR A 602 -13.42 22.19 0.86
CA THR A 602 -12.82 23.47 0.47
C THR A 602 -12.21 23.41 -0.93
N ASN A 603 -11.60 22.28 -1.31
CA ASN A 603 -11.11 22.08 -2.67
C ASN A 603 -12.26 22.04 -3.69
N GLU A 604 -13.33 21.29 -3.41
CA GLU A 604 -14.51 21.22 -4.29
C GLU A 604 -15.21 22.58 -4.41
N TRP A 605 -15.37 23.31 -3.30
CA TRP A 605 -15.92 24.68 -3.32
C TRP A 605 -15.05 25.64 -4.15
N LEU A 606 -13.73 25.55 -4.04
CA LEU A 606 -12.80 26.36 -4.82
C LEU A 606 -12.89 26.02 -6.31
N ILE A 607 -13.03 24.75 -6.66
CA ILE A 607 -13.19 24.28 -8.05
C ILE A 607 -14.54 24.73 -8.64
N GLN A 608 -15.60 24.82 -7.84
CA GLN A 608 -16.91 25.31 -8.30
C GLN A 608 -16.98 26.84 -8.49
N TRP A 609 -16.11 27.59 -7.82
CA TRP A 609 -16.05 29.05 -7.89
C TRP A 609 -15.06 29.60 -8.93
N ILE A 610 -14.06 28.80 -9.32
CA ILE A 610 -13.08 29.10 -10.38
C ILE A 610 -13.64 28.59 -11.71
#